data_AF-A0A1I4Q012-F1
#
_entry.id   AF-A0A1I4Q012-F1
#
_cell.length_a   1.000
_cell.length_b   1.000
_cell.length_c   1.000
_cell.angle_alpha   90.00
_cell.angle_beta   90.00
_cell.angle_gamma   90.00
#
_symmetry.space_group_name_H-M   'P 1'
#
loop_
_entity.id
_entity.type
_entity.pdbx_description
1 polymer ?
#
loop_
_entity_poly.entity_id
_entity_poly.type
_entity_poly.pdbx_seq_one_letter_code
_entity_poly.pdbx_strand_id
1 'polypeptide(L)'
;MRIAKNTAGLVELEQDITAKDVVLDTRFGGPEYGLPNEGTLEAIRLSARFEGMLTDPVYEGKSMHGMIEKVRLGEFPPGSKVLYAHLGGVPALNAYSFLFRNG
;
A
#
# COMPACT_ATOMS: atom_id res chain seq x y z
N MET A 1 16.57 10.59 -0.81
CA MET A 1 17.20 10.47 0.52
C MET A 1 17.08 11.69 1.43
N ARG A 2 16.83 12.93 0.93
CA ARG A 2 16.75 14.15 1.77
C ARG A 2 15.81 14.04 2.99
N ILE A 3 14.56 13.58 2.78
CA ILE A 3 13.57 13.49 3.88
C ILE A 3 14.03 12.52 4.96
N ALA A 4 14.39 11.29 4.60
CA ALA A 4 14.82 10.27 5.57
C ALA A 4 16.04 10.70 6.40
N LYS A 5 17.07 11.30 5.76
CA LYS A 5 18.26 11.78 6.47
C LYS A 5 17.96 12.95 7.41
N ASN A 6 17.12 13.89 6.97
CA ASN A 6 16.71 15.01 7.82
C ASN A 6 15.89 14.53 9.02
N THR A 7 14.94 13.60 8.82
CA THR A 7 14.15 13.02 9.91
C THR A 7 15.02 12.25 10.90
N ALA A 8 16.00 11.47 10.42
CA ALA A 8 16.95 10.77 11.27
C ALA A 8 17.74 11.74 12.19
N GLY A 9 18.17 12.89 11.64
CA GLY A 9 18.84 13.93 12.44
C GLY A 9 17.94 14.57 13.51
N LEU A 10 16.63 14.72 13.24
CA LEU A 10 15.67 15.28 14.21
C LEU A 10 15.42 14.36 15.42
N VAL A 11 15.63 13.05 15.26
CA VAL A 11 15.47 12.05 16.32
C VAL A 11 16.80 11.53 16.84
N GLU A 12 17.91 12.20 16.49
CA GLU A 12 19.27 11.88 16.94
C GLU A 12 19.68 10.42 16.65
N LEU A 13 19.26 9.88 15.51
CA LEU A 13 19.66 8.53 15.11
C LEU A 13 21.17 8.49 14.82
N GLU A 14 21.92 7.71 15.58
CA GLU A 14 23.38 7.58 15.47
C GLU A 14 23.86 6.71 14.27
N GLN A 15 22.95 6.39 13.35
CA GLN A 15 23.21 5.58 12.16
C GLN A 15 22.86 6.35 10.88
N ASP A 16 23.72 6.28 9.86
CA ASP A 16 23.41 6.90 8.57
C ASP A 16 22.35 6.07 7.82
N ILE A 17 21.35 6.75 7.26
CA ILE A 17 20.35 6.13 6.41
C ILE A 17 20.88 6.07 4.97
N THR A 18 21.03 4.86 4.45
CA THR A 18 21.52 4.59 3.10
C THR A 18 20.37 4.33 2.13
N ALA A 19 20.68 4.27 0.83
CA ALA A 19 19.68 3.89 -0.18
C ALA A 19 19.13 2.46 0.01
N LYS A 20 19.87 1.58 0.70
CA LYS A 20 19.43 0.20 0.99
C LYS A 20 18.33 0.14 2.05
N ASP A 21 18.24 1.16 2.91
CA ASP A 21 17.25 1.24 3.99
C ASP A 21 15.89 1.78 3.51
N VAL A 22 15.83 2.29 2.26
CA VAL A 22 14.61 2.84 1.66
C VAL A 22 14.15 1.94 0.53
N VAL A 23 13.22 1.04 0.85
CA VAL A 23 12.59 0.15 -0.12
C VAL A 23 11.27 0.78 -0.59
N LEU A 24 11.16 1.01 -1.90
CA LEU A 24 9.94 1.52 -2.53
C LEU A 24 9.61 0.68 -3.76
N ASP A 25 8.46 0.01 -3.73
CA ASP A 25 7.96 -0.76 -4.87
C ASP A 25 7.06 0.13 -5.73
N THR A 26 7.50 0.43 -6.95
CA THR A 26 6.80 1.36 -7.85
C THR A 26 5.77 0.66 -8.75
N ARG A 27 5.69 -0.68 -8.73
CA ARG A 27 4.81 -1.46 -9.62
C ARG A 27 3.32 -1.16 -9.43
N PHE A 28 2.92 -0.81 -8.21
CA PHE A 28 1.51 -0.69 -7.81
C PHE A 28 1.01 0.77 -7.74
N GLY A 29 1.85 1.74 -8.12
CA GLY A 29 1.51 3.17 -8.05
C GLY A 29 0.62 3.68 -9.18
N GLY A 30 0.54 2.97 -10.31
CA GLY A 30 -0.14 3.43 -11.53
C GLY A 30 -1.67 3.44 -11.47
N PRO A 31 -2.34 4.01 -12.50
CA PRO A 31 -1.70 4.73 -13.62
C PRO A 31 -1.16 6.10 -13.20
N GLU A 32 -1.84 6.77 -12.27
CA GLU A 32 -1.46 8.07 -11.73
C GLU A 32 -1.87 8.18 -10.26
N TYR A 33 -1.46 9.27 -9.61
CA TYR A 33 -1.96 9.59 -8.29
C TYR A 33 -3.47 9.85 -8.33
N GLY A 34 -4.21 9.29 -7.36
CA GLY A 34 -5.67 9.42 -7.29
C GLY A 34 -6.44 8.49 -8.23
N LEU A 35 -5.78 7.74 -9.12
CA LEU A 35 -6.43 6.79 -10.02
C LEU A 35 -6.08 5.35 -9.61
N PRO A 36 -7.08 4.47 -9.38
CA PRO A 36 -6.84 3.05 -9.20
C PRO A 36 -6.59 2.36 -10.55
N ASN A 37 -5.91 1.21 -10.52
CA ASN A 37 -5.94 0.24 -11.61
C ASN A 37 -6.84 -0.96 -11.24
N GLU A 38 -7.06 -1.90 -12.16
CA GLU A 38 -7.91 -3.06 -11.89
C GLU A 38 -7.42 -3.91 -10.72
N GLY A 39 -6.10 -4.07 -10.56
CA GLY A 39 -5.52 -4.79 -9.41
C GLY A 39 -5.77 -4.06 -8.08
N THR A 40 -5.78 -2.73 -8.07
CA THR A 40 -6.22 -1.93 -6.90
C THR A 40 -7.67 -2.26 -6.54
N LEU A 41 -8.57 -2.29 -7.52
CA LEU A 41 -9.99 -2.57 -7.29
C LEU A 41 -10.23 -4.03 -6.86
N GLU A 42 -9.49 -4.98 -7.44
CA GLU A 42 -9.50 -6.39 -7.02
C GLU A 42 -9.04 -6.55 -5.57
N ALA A 43 -7.93 -5.91 -5.20
CA ALA A 43 -7.36 -5.98 -3.87
C ALA A 43 -8.29 -5.40 -2.79
N ILE A 44 -8.93 -4.26 -3.09
CA ILE A 44 -9.97 -3.68 -2.21
C ILE A 44 -11.10 -4.68 -1.98
N ARG A 45 -11.63 -5.28 -3.06
CA ARG A 45 -12.72 -6.27 -2.96
C ARG A 45 -12.29 -7.51 -2.21
N LEU A 46 -11.07 -8.02 -2.43
CA LEU A 46 -10.55 -9.20 -1.74
C LEU A 46 -10.47 -8.94 -0.22
N SER A 47 -9.77 -7.87 0.19
CA SER A 47 -9.64 -7.49 1.60
C SER A 47 -11.01 -7.29 2.26
N ALA A 48 -11.92 -6.57 1.59
CA ALA A 48 -13.26 -6.33 2.10
C ALA A 48 -14.08 -7.62 2.28
N ARG A 49 -14.01 -8.54 1.32
CA ARG A 49 -14.82 -9.77 1.32
C ARG A 49 -14.32 -10.84 2.29
N PHE A 50 -13.01 -10.94 2.48
CA PHE A 50 -12.43 -11.97 3.33
C PHE A 50 -12.24 -11.51 4.78
N GLU A 51 -11.92 -10.24 5.00
CA GLU A 51 -11.52 -9.75 6.34
C GLU A 51 -12.43 -8.61 6.85
N GLY A 52 -13.42 -8.17 6.08
CA GLY A 52 -14.25 -7.01 6.44
C GLY A 52 -13.47 -5.70 6.53
N MET A 53 -12.21 -5.68 6.08
CA MET A 53 -11.33 -4.52 6.15
C MET A 53 -11.36 -3.76 4.83
N LEU A 54 -11.99 -2.60 4.83
CA LEU A 54 -12.07 -1.71 3.67
C LEU A 54 -10.75 -0.96 3.46
N THR A 55 -10.37 -0.78 2.20
CA THR A 55 -9.24 0.05 1.75
C THR A 55 -9.70 0.97 0.62
N ASP A 56 -9.01 2.10 0.43
CA ASP A 56 -9.41 3.14 -0.53
C ASP A 56 -8.70 3.01 -1.90
N PRO A 57 -9.22 3.61 -2.99
CA PRO A 57 -8.63 3.48 -4.33
C PRO A 57 -7.37 4.34 -4.58
N VAL A 58 -7.00 5.23 -3.64
CA VAL A 58 -5.86 6.14 -3.79
C VAL A 58 -4.62 5.57 -3.10
N TYR A 59 -4.75 5.09 -1.85
CA TYR A 59 -3.62 4.65 -1.04
C TYR A 59 -3.70 3.18 -0.67
N GLU A 60 -4.62 2.83 0.22
CA GLU A 60 -4.57 1.55 0.93
C GLU A 60 -4.91 0.37 0.01
N GLY A 61 -5.73 0.60 -1.01
CA GLY A 61 -5.98 -0.39 -2.06
C GLY A 61 -4.72 -0.69 -2.88
N LYS A 62 -3.83 0.28 -3.07
CA LYS A 62 -2.56 0.09 -3.79
C LYS A 62 -1.52 -0.64 -2.93
N SER A 63 -1.42 -0.29 -1.65
CA SER A 63 -0.54 -1.02 -0.72
C SER A 63 -1.03 -2.46 -0.47
N MET A 64 -2.35 -2.65 -0.39
CA MET A 64 -2.98 -3.97 -0.28
C MET A 64 -2.76 -4.80 -1.56
N HIS A 65 -2.95 -4.21 -2.74
CA HIS A 65 -2.62 -4.84 -4.02
C HIS A 65 -1.16 -5.29 -4.04
N GLY A 66 -0.23 -4.41 -3.69
CA GLY A 66 1.19 -4.77 -3.63
C GLY A 66 1.47 -5.92 -2.68
N MET A 67 0.88 -5.92 -1.48
CA MET A 67 1.08 -7.01 -0.52
C MET A 67 0.53 -8.35 -1.05
N ILE A 68 -0.70 -8.35 -1.58
CA ILE A 68 -1.33 -9.55 -2.14
C ILE A 68 -0.48 -10.12 -3.29
N GLU A 69 -0.03 -9.26 -4.19
CA GLU A 69 0.75 -9.70 -5.36
C GLU A 69 2.11 -10.26 -4.95
N LYS A 70 2.79 -9.64 -3.98
CA LYS A 70 4.05 -10.16 -3.43
C LYS A 70 3.87 -11.54 -2.80
N VAL A 71 2.74 -11.79 -2.12
CA VAL A 71 2.41 -13.13 -1.61
C VAL A 71 2.16 -14.11 -2.76
N ARG A 72 1.37 -13.74 -3.77
CA ARG A 72 1.06 -14.58 -4.94
C ARG A 72 2.32 -14.98 -5.71
N LEU A 73 3.27 -14.06 -5.86
CA LEU A 73 4.55 -14.28 -6.55
C LEU A 73 5.61 -14.98 -5.67
N GLY A 74 5.31 -15.26 -4.41
CA GLY A 74 6.27 -15.90 -3.49
C GLY A 74 7.46 -15.01 -3.12
N GLU A 75 7.31 -13.68 -3.20
CA GLU A 75 8.38 -12.72 -2.87
C GLU A 75 8.65 -12.61 -1.37
N PHE A 76 7.73 -13.10 -0.53
CA PHE A 76 7.97 -13.30 0.89
C PHE A 76 8.43 -14.74 1.15
N PRO A 77 9.52 -14.97 1.91
CA PRO A 77 9.94 -16.32 2.28
C PRO A 77 8.82 -17.09 2.97
N PRO A 78 8.66 -18.42 2.71
CA PRO A 78 7.65 -19.24 3.38
C PRO A 78 7.74 -19.12 4.91
N GLY A 79 6.59 -18.97 5.57
CA GLY A 79 6.49 -18.78 7.02
C GLY A 79 6.74 -17.35 7.51
N SER A 80 6.99 -16.38 6.63
CA SER A 80 7.09 -14.96 7.02
C SER A 80 5.81 -14.45 7.67
N LYS A 81 5.95 -13.59 8.67
CA LYS A 81 4.85 -12.80 9.22
C LYS A 81 4.94 -11.39 8.65
N VAL A 82 3.95 -10.99 7.85
CA VAL A 82 3.90 -9.67 7.23
C VAL A 82 2.91 -8.81 8.00
N LEU A 83 3.39 -7.68 8.54
CA LEU A 83 2.55 -6.68 9.19
C LEU A 83 2.08 -5.67 8.15
N TYR A 84 0.79 -5.69 7.82
CA TYR A 84 0.17 -4.64 7.00
C TYR A 84 -0.16 -3.43 7.86
N ALA A 85 0.36 -2.26 7.50
CA ALA A 85 0.04 -0.99 8.16
C ALA A 85 -1.11 -0.31 7.40
N HIS A 86 -2.33 -0.43 7.91
CA HIS A 86 -3.52 0.23 7.35
C HIS A 86 -3.58 1.70 7.79
N LEU A 87 -3.25 2.62 6.88
CA LEU A 87 -3.09 4.05 7.21
C LEU A 87 -4.41 4.83 7.17
N GLY A 88 -5.51 4.23 6.69
CA GLY A 88 -6.85 4.82 6.67
C GLY A 88 -7.37 5.11 5.26
N GLY A 89 -7.80 6.35 4.98
CA GLY A 89 -8.24 6.78 3.64
C GLY A 89 -9.64 6.34 3.21
N VAL A 90 -10.27 5.36 3.88
CA VAL A 90 -11.59 4.79 3.55
C VAL A 90 -12.68 5.79 3.16
N PRO A 91 -12.85 6.97 3.82
CA PRO A 91 -13.87 7.94 3.42
C PRO A 91 -13.79 8.41 1.95
N ALA A 92 -12.61 8.34 1.33
CA ALA A 92 -12.42 8.69 -0.08
C ALA A 92 -13.23 7.82 -1.03
N LEU A 93 -13.62 6.59 -0.65
CA LEU A 93 -14.46 5.69 -1.46
C LEU A 93 -15.74 6.37 -1.98
N ASN A 94 -16.33 7.27 -1.19
CA ASN A 94 -17.55 8.00 -1.57
C ASN A 94 -17.36 8.82 -2.87
N ALA A 95 -16.16 9.34 -3.10
CA ALA A 95 -15.83 10.11 -4.30
C ALA A 95 -15.70 9.24 -5.57
N TYR A 96 -15.59 7.91 -5.40
CA TYR A 96 -15.39 6.93 -6.49
C TYR A 96 -16.61 6.00 -6.66
N SER A 97 -17.79 6.42 -6.21
CA SER A 97 -19.01 5.59 -6.14
C SER A 97 -19.33 4.83 -7.43
N PHE A 98 -19.12 5.44 -8.59
CA PHE A 98 -19.41 4.80 -9.87
C PHE A 98 -18.54 3.56 -10.15
N LEU A 99 -17.29 3.52 -9.64
CA LEU A 99 -16.39 2.35 -9.76
C LEU A 99 -16.88 1.15 -8.94
N PHE A 100 -17.67 1.40 -7.89
CA PHE A 100 -18.14 0.40 -6.93
C PHE A 100 -19.66 0.19 -6.99
N ARG A 101 -20.34 0.71 -8.03
CA ARG A 101 -21.81 0.65 -8.16
C ARG A 101 -22.40 -0.76 -8.13
N ASN A 102 -21.59 -1.78 -8.40
CA ASN A 102 -21.97 -3.20 -8.41
C ASN A 102 -21.10 -4.06 -7.47
N GLY A 103 -20.54 -3.45 -6.42
CA GLY A 103 -19.56 -4.07 -5.52
C GLY A 103 -18.17 -4.16 -6.14
#